data_AF-Q2UJ33-F1
#
_entry.id   AF-Q2UJ33-F1
#
_cell.length_a   1.000
_cell.length_b   1.000
_cell.length_c   1.000
_cell.angle_alpha   90.00
_cell.angle_beta   90.00
_cell.angle_gamma   90.00
#
_symmetry.space_group_name_H-M   'P 1'
#
loop_
_entity.id
_entity.type
_entity.pdbx_description
1 polymer ?
#
loop_
_entity_poly.entity_id
_entity_poly.type
_entity_poly.pdbx_seq_one_letter_code
_entity_poly.pdbx_strand_id
1 'polypeptide(L)'
;MAQPRTTQSGFNVLRGVHHAKVILAGSSAFIIPGIEKNEIRPGHLWFLGTSMYYATRPGLPESLIPTSLQMDIEHATWINFLPIPRMRDNLIAHENCFDHTEFVRDLLGDKIVDYMFGSLWSRKPPIASKLALTEGDDDDVTASRQGLILWGEPHRLESWEVTPGFIRKWAWAMEGCDELIASSNRWRMMRGEEPIRVTMIRS
;
A
#
# COMPACT_ATOMS: atom_id res chain seq x y z
N MET A 1 10.51 -7.56 22.88
CA MET A 1 9.62 -6.57 22.23
C MET A 1 8.30 -7.27 21.95
N ALA A 2 7.18 -6.81 22.48
CA ALA A 2 5.90 -7.53 22.39
C ALA A 2 5.35 -7.49 20.95
N GLN A 3 4.84 -8.62 20.44
CA GLN A 3 4.19 -8.68 19.14
C GLN A 3 2.93 -7.79 19.13
N PRO A 4 2.76 -6.87 18.15
CA PRO A 4 1.53 -6.12 18.00
C PRO A 4 0.43 -7.11 17.63
N ARG A 5 -0.67 -7.15 18.41
CA ARG A 5 -1.86 -7.95 18.07
C ARG A 5 -2.40 -7.53 16.70
N THR A 6 -3.13 -8.40 16.01
CA THR A 6 -3.71 -8.15 14.67
C THR A 6 -4.45 -6.82 14.57
N THR A 7 -5.25 -6.49 15.60
CA THR A 7 -5.97 -5.20 15.71
C THR A 7 -5.04 -3.99 15.81
N GLN A 8 -3.86 -4.15 16.43
CA GLN A 8 -2.87 -3.09 16.61
C GLN A 8 -2.00 -2.89 15.36
N SER A 9 -1.80 -3.94 14.56
CA SER A 9 -1.11 -3.88 13.27
C SER A 9 -1.88 -3.04 12.25
N GLY A 10 -3.17 -3.35 12.04
CA GLY A 10 -4.03 -2.56 11.13
C GLY A 10 -4.14 -1.09 11.57
N PHE A 11 -4.22 -0.84 12.88
CA PHE A 11 -4.24 0.52 13.41
C PHE A 11 -2.92 1.30 13.16
N ASN A 12 -1.76 0.63 13.24
CA ASN A 12 -0.48 1.26 12.92
C ASN A 12 -0.37 1.59 11.43
N VAL A 13 -0.78 0.67 10.56
CA VAL A 13 -0.79 0.89 9.11
C VAL A 13 -1.71 2.05 8.73
N LEU A 14 -2.93 2.10 9.29
CA LEU A 14 -3.84 3.24 9.10
C LEU A 14 -3.20 4.55 9.55
N ARG A 15 -2.57 4.57 10.73
CA ARG A 15 -1.85 5.76 11.21
C ARG A 15 -0.79 6.19 10.20
N GLY A 16 -0.06 5.24 9.63
CA GLY A 16 0.96 5.52 8.62
C GLY A 16 0.40 6.11 7.34
N VAL A 17 -0.67 5.53 6.81
CA VAL A 17 -1.39 6.04 5.63
C VAL A 17 -1.96 7.43 5.88
N HIS A 18 -2.57 7.65 7.04
CA HIS A 18 -3.09 8.95 7.45
C HIS A 18 -1.95 9.98 7.57
N HIS A 19 -0.81 9.60 8.12
CA HIS A 19 0.35 10.47 8.23
C HIS A 19 0.90 10.86 6.85
N ALA A 20 1.04 9.89 5.93
CA ALA A 20 1.42 10.16 4.55
C ALA A 20 0.43 11.14 3.90
N LYS A 21 -0.87 10.93 4.06
CA LYS A 21 -1.90 11.86 3.57
C LYS A 21 -1.68 13.30 4.07
N VAL A 22 -1.42 13.49 5.35
CA VAL A 22 -1.20 14.83 5.94
C VAL A 22 0.06 15.49 5.36
N ILE A 23 1.16 14.74 5.21
CA ILE A 23 2.40 15.24 4.59
C ILE A 23 2.13 15.70 3.15
N LEU A 24 1.45 14.85 2.37
CA LEU A 24 1.12 15.13 0.98
C LEU A 24 0.22 16.35 0.87
N ALA A 25 -0.78 16.46 1.74
CA ALA A 25 -1.71 17.58 1.73
C ALA A 25 -1.04 18.95 1.91
N GLY A 26 0.06 19.01 2.65
CA GLY A 26 0.83 20.25 2.84
C GLY A 26 1.88 20.55 1.76
N SER A 27 2.17 19.59 0.88
CA SER A 27 3.41 19.58 0.07
C SER A 27 3.21 19.18 -1.39
N SER A 28 1.96 19.09 -1.86
CA SER A 28 1.65 18.66 -3.23
C SER A 28 0.46 19.37 -3.85
N ALA A 29 0.40 19.31 -5.18
CA ALA A 29 -0.75 19.74 -5.98
C ALA A 29 -1.23 18.55 -6.81
N PHE A 30 -2.54 18.52 -7.02
CA PHE A 30 -3.22 17.50 -7.81
C PHE A 30 -4.06 18.18 -8.89
N ILE A 31 -4.08 17.60 -10.08
CA ILE A 31 -5.06 17.94 -11.10
C ILE A 31 -6.15 16.87 -11.03
N ILE A 32 -7.40 17.28 -10.73
CA ILE A 32 -8.57 16.39 -10.77
C ILE A 32 -9.33 16.70 -12.07
N PRO A 33 -9.37 15.77 -13.03
CA PRO A 33 -10.07 16.00 -14.29
C PRO A 33 -11.58 16.21 -14.06
N GLY A 34 -12.15 17.22 -14.72
CA GLY A 34 -13.57 17.57 -14.60
C GLY A 34 -13.93 18.52 -13.45
N ILE A 35 -12.96 18.94 -12.63
CA ILE A 35 -13.16 19.99 -11.61
C ILE A 35 -12.47 21.27 -12.11
N GLU A 36 -13.24 22.35 -12.27
CA GLU A 36 -12.68 23.68 -12.57
C GLU A 36 -11.66 24.09 -11.50
N LYS A 37 -10.60 24.77 -11.94
CA LYS A 37 -9.34 25.06 -11.22
C LYS A 37 -9.43 25.70 -9.82
N ASN A 38 -10.61 25.99 -9.28
CA ASN A 38 -10.82 26.80 -8.08
C ASN A 38 -11.82 26.24 -7.03
N GLU A 39 -12.31 25.00 -7.11
CA GLU A 39 -13.10 24.43 -5.99
C GLU A 39 -12.20 23.81 -4.91
N ILE A 40 -12.03 24.52 -3.79
CA ILE A 40 -11.39 23.99 -2.57
C ILE A 40 -12.40 23.07 -1.86
N ARG A 41 -12.23 21.75 -1.97
CA ARG A 41 -13.02 20.77 -1.19
C ARG A 41 -12.29 20.36 0.10
N PRO A 42 -13.02 20.17 1.21
CA PRO A 42 -12.42 19.85 2.50
C PRO A 42 -11.63 18.52 2.47
N GLY A 43 -10.52 18.50 3.23
CA GLY A 43 -9.46 17.48 3.32
C GLY A 43 -9.85 16.00 3.36
N HIS A 44 -11.10 15.68 3.69
CA HIS A 44 -11.58 14.31 3.87
C HIS A 44 -12.03 13.64 2.56
N LEU A 45 -12.35 14.40 1.50
CA LEU A 45 -12.79 13.87 0.19
C LEU A 45 -11.65 13.37 -0.72
N TRP A 46 -10.39 13.48 -0.27
CA TRP A 46 -9.20 13.34 -1.11
C TRP A 46 -8.79 11.88 -1.40
N PHE A 47 -9.61 10.91 -0.97
CA PHE A 47 -9.41 9.47 -1.14
C PHE A 47 -10.21 8.87 -2.30
N LEU A 48 -11.07 9.66 -2.95
CA LEU A 48 -12.18 9.18 -3.77
C LEU A 48 -12.11 9.64 -5.23
N GLY A 49 -10.97 10.23 -5.62
CA GLY A 49 -10.75 10.73 -6.97
C GLY A 49 -9.52 10.14 -7.60
N THR A 50 -9.37 10.47 -8.87
CA THR A 50 -8.16 10.28 -9.64
C THR A 50 -7.35 11.58 -9.64
N SER A 51 -6.03 11.47 -9.79
CA SER A 51 -5.17 12.63 -9.89
C SER A 51 -3.89 12.36 -10.67
N MET A 52 -3.31 13.43 -11.23
CA MET A 52 -1.87 13.51 -11.48
C MET A 52 -1.22 14.21 -10.29
N TYR A 53 -0.11 13.66 -9.77
CA TYR A 53 0.48 14.06 -8.50
C TYR A 53 1.83 14.76 -8.69
N TYR A 54 1.93 16.01 -8.20
CA TYR A 54 3.15 16.81 -8.30
C TYR A 54 3.62 17.29 -6.93
N ALA A 55 4.93 17.20 -6.67
CA ALA A 55 5.53 17.85 -5.50
C ALA A 55 5.56 19.36 -5.72
N THR A 56 4.99 20.13 -4.79
CA THR A 56 4.97 21.60 -4.89
C THR A 56 6.07 22.26 -4.07
N ARG A 57 6.72 21.50 -3.18
CA ARG A 57 7.79 21.97 -2.30
C ARG A 57 8.88 20.91 -2.12
N PRO A 58 10.15 21.32 -1.96
CA PRO A 58 11.20 20.40 -1.53
C PRO A 58 10.96 19.96 -0.07
N GLY A 59 11.48 18.80 0.31
CA GLY A 59 11.41 18.29 1.70
C GLY A 59 10.40 17.17 1.95
N LEU A 60 9.81 16.60 0.90
CA LEU A 60 9.10 15.33 1.03
C LEU A 60 10.06 14.21 1.44
N PRO A 61 9.64 13.28 2.33
CA PRO A 61 10.38 12.04 2.55
C PRO A 61 10.60 11.30 1.24
N GLU A 62 11.77 10.71 1.06
CA GLU A 62 12.17 10.01 -0.18
C GLU A 62 11.12 9.01 -0.66
N SER A 63 10.55 8.25 0.28
CA SER A 63 9.52 7.24 0.00
C SER A 63 8.19 7.80 -0.51
N LEU A 64 7.95 9.11 -0.37
CA LEU A 64 6.72 9.81 -0.76
C LEU A 64 6.90 10.77 -1.94
N ILE A 65 8.14 10.97 -2.42
CA ILE A 65 8.39 11.76 -3.62
C ILE A 65 7.59 11.15 -4.80
N PRO A 66 6.88 11.95 -5.62
CA PRO A 66 6.19 11.45 -6.81
C PRO A 66 7.14 10.69 -7.74
N THR A 67 6.73 9.51 -8.22
CA THR A 67 7.43 8.84 -9.32
C THR A 67 7.08 9.52 -10.65
N SER A 68 7.87 9.26 -11.70
CA SER A 68 7.53 9.73 -13.05
C SER A 68 6.14 9.27 -13.49
N LEU A 69 5.78 8.01 -13.21
CA LEU A 69 4.49 7.46 -13.60
C LEU A 69 3.31 8.20 -12.93
N GLN A 70 3.46 8.58 -11.65
CA GLN A 70 2.47 9.36 -10.91
C GLN A 70 2.28 10.79 -11.44
N MET A 71 3.33 11.36 -12.05
CA MET A 71 3.28 12.68 -12.66
C MET A 71 2.66 12.64 -14.06
N ASP A 72 2.85 11.55 -14.79
CA ASP A 72 2.46 11.42 -16.19
C ASP A 72 1.06 10.81 -16.38
N ILE A 73 0.59 10.01 -15.43
CA ILE A 73 -0.66 9.25 -15.54
C ILE A 73 -1.64 9.63 -14.42
N GLU A 74 -2.88 9.86 -14.81
CA GLU A 74 -4.01 9.98 -13.90
C GLU A 74 -4.28 8.64 -13.20
N HIS A 75 -4.28 8.65 -11.87
CA HIS A 75 -4.42 7.43 -11.07
C HIS A 75 -5.19 7.64 -9.77
N ALA A 76 -5.65 6.56 -9.14
CA ALA A 76 -6.38 6.60 -7.88
C ALA A 76 -5.53 7.25 -6.78
N THR A 77 -6.05 8.34 -6.23
CA THR A 77 -5.40 9.16 -5.20
C THR A 77 -4.86 8.37 -4.02
N TRP A 78 -5.52 7.27 -3.63
CA TRP A 78 -5.10 6.45 -2.49
C TRP A 78 -3.74 5.79 -2.66
N ILE A 79 -3.31 5.54 -3.89
CA ILE A 79 -2.00 4.94 -4.20
C ILE A 79 -0.87 5.84 -3.70
N ASN A 80 -1.06 7.17 -3.71
CA ASN A 80 -0.06 8.14 -3.26
C ASN A 80 0.34 7.98 -1.79
N PHE A 81 -0.51 7.37 -0.96
CA PHE A 81 -0.26 7.21 0.48
C PHE A 81 0.70 6.07 0.83
N LEU A 82 1.09 5.25 -0.15
CA LEU A 82 2.02 4.14 0.06
C LEU A 82 3.46 4.64 0.03
N PRO A 83 4.25 4.44 1.11
CA PRO A 83 5.66 4.79 1.16
C PRO A 83 6.55 3.74 0.48
N ILE A 84 6.08 3.15 -0.62
CA ILE A 84 6.80 2.14 -1.42
C ILE A 84 6.70 2.54 -2.89
N PRO A 85 7.64 3.34 -3.42
CA PRO A 85 7.55 3.91 -4.76
C PRO A 85 7.29 2.87 -5.86
N ARG A 86 8.03 1.75 -5.85
CA ARG A 86 7.85 0.67 -6.84
C ARG A 86 6.45 0.06 -6.81
N MET A 87 5.90 -0.17 -5.62
CA MET A 87 4.55 -0.70 -5.47
C MET A 87 3.51 0.25 -6.04
N ARG A 88 3.69 1.57 -5.84
CA ARG A 88 2.80 2.58 -6.45
C ARG A 88 2.81 2.49 -7.97
N ASP A 89 4.00 2.40 -8.57
CA ASP A 89 4.11 2.26 -10.02
C ASP A 89 3.41 0.99 -10.53
N ASN A 90 3.58 -0.14 -9.84
CA ASN A 90 2.92 -1.39 -10.21
C ASN A 90 1.39 -1.26 -10.13
N LEU A 91 0.87 -0.61 -9.09
CA LEU A 91 -0.57 -0.36 -8.90
C LEU A 91 -1.14 0.54 -9.99
N ILE A 92 -0.42 1.61 -10.37
CA ILE A 92 -0.85 2.54 -11.42
C ILE A 92 -0.82 1.83 -12.79
N ALA A 93 0.23 1.05 -13.06
CA ALA A 93 0.35 0.30 -14.31
C ALA A 93 -0.79 -0.72 -14.51
N HIS A 94 -1.36 -1.25 -13.43
CA HIS A 94 -2.41 -2.26 -13.45
C HIS A 94 -3.75 -1.76 -12.91
N GLU A 95 -3.95 -0.44 -12.84
CA GLU A 95 -5.06 0.16 -12.10
C GLU A 95 -6.44 -0.38 -12.50
N ASN A 96 -6.63 -0.64 -13.79
CA ASN A 96 -7.89 -1.16 -14.32
C ASN A 96 -8.05 -2.68 -14.22
N CYS A 97 -7.08 -3.38 -13.62
CA CYS A 97 -6.97 -4.84 -13.62
C CYS A 97 -7.16 -5.48 -12.23
N PHE A 98 -7.44 -4.71 -11.17
CA PHE A 98 -7.70 -5.26 -9.84
C PHE A 98 -8.84 -4.56 -9.10
N ASP A 99 -9.39 -5.21 -8.08
CA ASP A 99 -10.35 -4.58 -7.17
C ASP A 99 -9.59 -3.75 -6.13
N HIS A 100 -9.60 -2.43 -6.29
CA HIS A 100 -8.99 -1.49 -5.36
C HIS A 100 -9.51 -1.63 -3.93
N THR A 101 -10.80 -1.91 -3.77
CA THR A 101 -11.42 -2.08 -2.45
C THR A 101 -10.86 -3.31 -1.77
N GLU A 102 -10.73 -4.40 -2.51
CA GLU A 102 -10.12 -5.64 -2.02
C GLU A 102 -8.67 -5.44 -1.65
N PHE A 103 -7.88 -4.79 -2.51
CA PHE A 103 -6.48 -4.50 -2.23
C PHE A 103 -6.33 -3.68 -0.95
N VAL A 104 -7.09 -2.59 -0.82
CA VAL A 104 -7.00 -1.70 0.35
C VAL A 104 -7.53 -2.37 1.61
N ARG A 105 -8.54 -3.24 1.50
CA ARG A 105 -9.01 -4.09 2.62
C ARG A 105 -7.92 -5.00 3.12
N ASP A 106 -7.25 -5.71 2.23
CA ASP A 106 -6.17 -6.61 2.61
C ASP A 106 -4.96 -5.81 3.10
N LEU A 107 -4.76 -4.59 2.62
CA LEU A 107 -3.65 -3.74 3.03
C LEU A 107 -3.85 -3.15 4.44
N LEU A 108 -5.05 -2.61 4.73
CA LEU A 108 -5.35 -1.78 5.91
C LEU A 108 -6.23 -2.50 6.96
N GLY A 109 -6.93 -3.55 6.58
CA GLY A 109 -7.89 -4.29 7.40
C GLY A 109 -9.35 -3.86 7.20
N ASP A 110 -10.27 -4.81 7.40
CA ASP A 110 -11.71 -4.72 7.11
C ASP A 110 -12.41 -3.49 7.71
N LYS A 111 -12.09 -3.14 8.96
CA LYS A 111 -12.83 -2.08 9.69
C LYS A 111 -12.50 -0.66 9.24
N ILE A 112 -11.53 -0.49 8.35
CA ILE A 112 -11.00 0.81 7.94
C ILE A 112 -11.53 1.21 6.56
N VAL A 113 -11.85 0.23 5.72
CA VAL A 113 -12.33 0.45 4.37
C VAL A 113 -13.68 1.17 4.36
N ASP A 114 -14.59 0.78 5.25
CA ASP A 114 -15.91 1.40 5.37
C ASP A 114 -15.82 2.88 5.79
N TYR A 115 -14.87 3.24 6.67
CA TYR A 115 -14.67 4.62 7.13
C TYR A 115 -13.92 5.50 6.13
N MET A 116 -13.00 4.93 5.34
CA MET A 116 -12.17 5.70 4.41
C MET A 116 -12.70 5.75 2.98
N PHE A 117 -13.44 4.72 2.53
CA PHE A 117 -13.80 4.56 1.12
C PHE A 117 -15.31 4.48 0.84
N GLY A 118 -16.16 4.24 1.84
CA GLY A 118 -17.62 4.19 1.68
C GLY A 118 -18.10 3.26 0.54
N SER A 119 -19.36 3.38 0.14
CA SER A 119 -19.96 2.57 -0.95
C SER A 119 -19.49 2.95 -2.36
N LEU A 120 -18.40 3.71 -2.51
CA LEU A 120 -18.03 4.34 -3.79
C LEU A 120 -17.43 3.37 -4.82
N TRP A 121 -16.93 2.23 -4.37
CA TRP A 121 -16.33 1.19 -5.21
C TRP A 121 -17.17 -0.09 -5.08
N SER A 122 -18.30 -0.14 -5.79
CA SER A 122 -19.11 -1.37 -5.83
C SER A 122 -18.36 -2.50 -6.54
N ARG A 123 -18.10 -3.56 -5.75
CA ARG A 123 -17.49 -4.87 -6.05
C ARG A 123 -17.39 -5.24 -7.54
N LYS A 124 -16.17 -5.49 -8.02
CA LYS A 124 -15.94 -6.41 -9.16
C LYS A 124 -15.30 -7.69 -8.62
N PRO A 125 -15.68 -8.89 -9.12
CA PRO A 125 -15.18 -10.15 -8.58
C PRO A 125 -13.66 -10.32 -8.86
N PRO A 126 -12.92 -11.06 -8.00
CA PRO A 126 -11.48 -11.18 -8.13
C PRO A 126 -11.06 -11.96 -9.38
N ILE A 127 -9.92 -11.58 -9.97
CA ILE A 127 -9.22 -12.36 -10.99
C ILE A 127 -8.40 -13.45 -10.28
N ALA A 128 -8.63 -14.72 -10.63
CA ALA A 128 -7.92 -15.84 -10.04
C ALA A 128 -6.45 -15.90 -10.53
N SER A 129 -5.49 -15.80 -9.61
CA SER A 129 -4.06 -16.01 -9.87
C SER A 129 -3.72 -17.51 -9.82
N LYS A 130 -3.03 -18.01 -10.87
CA LYS A 130 -2.50 -19.38 -10.97
C LYS A 130 -1.02 -19.42 -10.58
N LEU A 131 -0.71 -19.20 -9.30
CA LEU A 131 0.65 -19.35 -8.77
C LEU A 131 0.59 -20.12 -7.44
N ALA A 132 1.41 -21.17 -7.32
CA ALA A 132 1.50 -22.01 -6.13
C ALA A 132 2.93 -21.98 -5.57
N LEU A 133 3.06 -21.74 -4.26
CA LEU A 133 4.30 -21.93 -3.50
C LEU A 133 4.33 -23.38 -2.99
N THR A 134 5.53 -23.98 -2.98
CA THR A 134 5.75 -25.28 -2.35
C THR A 134 5.68 -25.17 -0.83
N GLU A 135 4.87 -26.03 -0.23
CA GLU A 135 4.51 -26.05 1.19
C GLU A 135 5.72 -26.18 2.11
N GLY A 136 5.82 -25.27 3.07
CA GLY A 136 6.51 -25.47 4.35
C GLY A 136 5.46 -25.27 5.44
N ASP A 137 5.36 -26.23 6.35
CA ASP A 137 4.45 -26.28 7.50
C ASP A 137 4.46 -24.93 8.25
N ASP A 138 3.38 -24.16 8.16
CA ASP A 138 3.30 -22.76 8.61
C ASP A 138 2.52 -22.69 9.94
N ASP A 139 3.24 -22.39 11.03
CA ASP A 139 2.71 -22.28 12.39
C ASP A 139 1.77 -21.06 12.53
N ASP A 140 0.59 -21.32 13.08
CA ASP A 140 -0.61 -20.49 13.02
C ASP A 140 -0.57 -19.30 14.00
N VAL A 141 0.11 -18.20 13.61
CA VAL A 141 -0.17 -16.84 14.13
C VAL A 141 0.13 -15.74 13.10
N THR A 142 1.03 -15.98 12.13
CA THR A 142 1.41 -14.98 11.11
C THR A 142 0.85 -15.27 9.71
N ALA A 143 0.56 -16.54 9.39
CA ALA A 143 -0.02 -16.98 8.12
C ALA A 143 -1.42 -16.40 7.85
N SER A 144 -2.19 -16.12 8.92
CA SER A 144 -3.53 -15.53 8.82
C SER A 144 -3.53 -14.01 8.60
N ARG A 145 -2.38 -13.32 8.73
CA ARG A 145 -2.29 -11.89 8.44
C ARG A 145 -2.16 -11.66 6.94
N GLN A 146 -3.20 -11.08 6.37
CA GLN A 146 -3.21 -10.55 5.02
C GLN A 146 -2.99 -9.04 5.16
N GLY A 147 -1.80 -8.53 4.84
CA GLY A 147 -1.54 -7.09 4.84
C GLY A 147 -0.09 -6.65 5.04
N LEU A 148 0.07 -5.37 5.36
CA LEU A 148 1.32 -4.79 5.83
C LEU A 148 1.34 -4.69 7.35
N ILE A 149 2.55 -4.55 7.90
CA ILE A 149 2.82 -4.25 9.30
C ILE A 149 3.73 -3.04 9.35
N LEU A 150 3.38 -2.05 10.17
CA LEU A 150 4.22 -0.89 10.45
C LEU A 150 4.83 -1.01 11.85
N TRP A 151 6.15 -1.09 11.89
CA TRP A 151 6.97 -1.26 13.10
C TRP A 151 7.57 0.03 13.64
N GLY A 152 7.59 1.10 12.84
CA GLY A 152 8.25 2.35 13.17
C GLY A 152 7.63 3.54 12.44
N GLU A 153 8.49 4.48 12.00
CA GLU A 153 8.06 5.69 11.32
C GLU A 153 7.48 5.37 9.92
N PRO A 154 6.29 5.87 9.58
CA PRO A 154 5.57 5.47 8.37
C PRO A 154 6.20 5.96 7.08
N HIS A 155 6.95 7.06 7.10
CA HIS A 155 7.65 7.60 5.93
C HIS A 155 9.01 6.93 5.68
N ARG A 156 9.34 5.86 6.43
CA ARG A 156 10.57 5.08 6.25
C ARG A 156 10.22 3.69 5.77
N LEU A 157 10.71 3.30 4.59
CA LEU A 157 10.42 2.00 4.01
C LEU A 157 10.89 0.86 4.94
N GLU A 158 12.01 1.03 5.63
CA GLU A 158 12.54 0.06 6.59
C GLU A 158 11.62 -0.23 7.79
N SER A 159 10.63 0.63 8.05
CA SER A 159 9.64 0.40 9.10
C SER A 159 8.53 -0.55 8.69
N TRP A 160 8.43 -0.88 7.40
CA TRP A 160 7.35 -1.69 6.85
C TRP A 160 7.76 -3.14 6.67
N GLU A 161 6.84 -4.04 6.97
CA GLU A 161 6.92 -5.48 6.69
C GLU A 161 5.67 -5.89 5.90
N VAL A 162 5.85 -6.62 4.80
CA VAL A 162 4.76 -7.28 4.07
C VAL A 162 4.63 -8.72 4.55
N THR A 163 3.39 -9.18 4.73
CA THR A 163 3.16 -10.56 5.18
C THR A 163 3.21 -11.55 4.00
N PRO A 164 3.60 -12.82 4.22
CA PRO A 164 3.56 -13.86 3.19
C PRO A 164 2.16 -14.01 2.58
N GLY A 165 1.11 -13.89 3.39
CA GLY A 165 -0.28 -13.93 2.95
C GLY A 165 -0.63 -12.82 1.95
N PHE A 166 -0.12 -11.60 2.17
CA PHE A 166 -0.32 -10.50 1.24
C PHE A 166 0.42 -10.73 -0.09
N ILE A 167 1.68 -11.17 -0.04
CA ILE A 167 2.47 -11.48 -1.24
C ILE A 167 1.77 -12.57 -2.07
N ARG A 168 1.25 -13.61 -1.43
CA ARG A 168 0.57 -14.71 -2.12
C ARG A 168 -0.60 -14.24 -2.99
N LYS A 169 -1.34 -13.24 -2.52
CA LYS A 169 -2.50 -12.69 -3.24
C LYS A 169 -2.13 -11.58 -4.22
N TRP A 170 -1.19 -10.72 -3.84
CA TRP A 170 -0.85 -9.48 -4.56
C TRP A 170 0.58 -9.47 -5.10
N ALA A 171 1.11 -10.64 -5.50
CA ALA A 171 2.51 -10.80 -5.93
C ALA A 171 2.94 -9.80 -7.01
N TRP A 172 2.07 -9.54 -8.00
CA TRP A 172 2.32 -8.59 -9.09
C TRP A 172 2.57 -7.16 -8.57
N ALA A 173 1.91 -6.75 -7.48
CA ALA A 173 2.13 -5.44 -6.89
C ALA A 173 3.51 -5.36 -6.18
N MET A 174 4.07 -6.51 -5.80
CA MET A 174 5.37 -6.62 -5.11
C MET A 174 6.56 -6.76 -6.07
N GLU A 175 6.34 -6.82 -7.39
CA GLU A 175 7.42 -6.98 -8.36
C GLU A 175 8.43 -5.83 -8.26
N GLY A 176 9.71 -6.17 -8.08
CA GLY A 176 10.80 -5.19 -7.90
C GLY A 176 10.80 -4.46 -6.54
N CYS A 177 9.94 -4.85 -5.59
CA CYS A 177 9.93 -4.28 -4.23
C CYS A 177 11.00 -4.92 -3.32
N ASP A 178 12.23 -5.07 -3.81
CA ASP A 178 13.31 -5.81 -3.13
C ASP A 178 13.63 -5.24 -1.74
N GLU A 179 13.60 -3.91 -1.60
CA GLU A 179 13.84 -3.24 -0.33
C GLU A 179 12.76 -3.56 0.71
N LEU A 180 11.50 -3.70 0.28
CA LEU A 180 10.39 -4.06 1.15
C LEU A 180 10.52 -5.52 1.60
N ILE A 181 10.94 -6.42 0.70
CA ILE A 181 11.23 -7.82 1.05
C ILE A 181 12.41 -7.89 2.03
N ALA A 182 13.48 -7.13 1.78
CA ALA A 182 14.62 -7.04 2.69
C ALA A 182 14.20 -6.49 4.08
N SER A 183 13.36 -5.47 4.11
CA SER A 183 12.77 -4.92 5.34
C SER A 183 11.96 -5.97 6.09
N SER A 184 11.10 -6.68 5.38
CA SER A 184 10.26 -7.74 5.95
C SER A 184 11.10 -8.84 6.57
N ASN A 185 12.15 -9.28 5.87
CA ASN A 185 13.06 -10.31 6.37
C ASN A 185 13.83 -9.87 7.61
N ARG A 186 14.24 -8.59 7.71
CA ARG A 186 14.84 -8.06 8.95
C ARG A 186 13.88 -8.18 10.13
N TRP A 187 12.62 -7.78 9.97
CA TRP A 187 11.62 -7.84 11.03
C TRP A 187 11.27 -9.28 11.43
N ARG A 188 11.11 -10.17 10.45
CA ARG A 188 10.86 -11.60 10.67
C ARG A 188 12.01 -12.27 11.42
N MET A 189 13.26 -12.06 10.99
CA MET A 189 14.43 -12.63 11.63
C MET A 189 14.63 -12.14 13.07
N MET A 190 14.32 -10.87 13.36
CA MET A 190 14.35 -10.35 14.74
C MET A 190 13.37 -11.06 15.69
N ARG A 191 12.34 -11.71 15.14
CA ARG A 191 11.35 -12.50 15.89
C ARG A 191 11.61 -14.01 15.80
N GLY A 192 12.67 -14.44 15.12
CA GLY A 192 12.96 -15.86 14.88
C GLY A 192 12.08 -16.52 13.81
N GLU A 193 11.40 -15.73 12.98
CA GLU A 193 10.61 -16.25 11.85
C GLU A 193 11.48 -16.46 10.60
N GLU A 194 11.13 -17.44 9.78
CA GLU A 194 11.79 -17.73 8.50
C GLU A 194 11.68 -16.56 7.52
N PRO A 195 12.74 -16.22 6.76
CA PRO A 195 12.69 -15.16 5.77
C PRO A 195 11.79 -15.52 4.59
N ILE A 196 11.07 -14.53 4.08
CA ILE A 196 10.34 -14.58 2.83
C ILE A 196 11.33 -14.76 1.69
N ARG A 197 11.08 -15.77 0.86
CA ARG A 197 11.80 -16.04 -0.38
C ARG A 197 10.85 -15.78 -1.55
N VAL A 198 11.20 -14.83 -2.40
CA VAL A 198 10.43 -14.52 -3.62
C VAL A 198 11.24 -14.98 -4.82
N THR A 199 10.63 -15.77 -5.68
CA THR A 199 11.22 -16.20 -6.96
C THR A 199 10.42 -15.59 -8.10
N MET A 200 11.09 -14.85 -8.99
CA MET A 200 10.46 -14.34 -10.20
C MET A 200 10.10 -15.52 -11.12
N ILE A 201 8.81 -15.74 -11.37
CA ILE A 201 8.39 -16.63 -12.45
C ILE A 201 8.43 -15.80 -13.73
N ARG A 202 9.44 -16.05 -14.58
CA ARG A 202 9.45 -15.49 -15.93
C ARG A 202 8.38 -16.21 -16.74
N SER A 203 7.33 -15.50 -17.14
CA SER A 203 6.39 -15.93 -18.17
C SER A 203 6.95 -15.77 -19.57
#